data_AF-A0A1F3NR56-F1
#
_entry.id   AF-A0A1F3NR56-F1
#
_cell.length_a   1.000
_cell.length_b   1.000
_cell.length_c   1.000
_cell.angle_alpha   90.00
_cell.angle_beta   90.00
_cell.angle_gamma   90.00
#
_symmetry.space_group_name_H-M   'P 1'
#
loop_
_entity.id
_entity.type
_entity.pdbx_description
1 polymer ?
#
loop_
_entity_poly.entity_id
_entity_poly.type
_entity_poly.pdbx_seq_one_letter_code
_entity_poly.pdbx_strand_id
1 'polypeptide(L)'
;MYYSPFKDNKIGKQIYFLRTEPFPYPAEAVSFTADYSKMFFTQESVFREPGDNTIRIYEAEISVRNDGKTDLKRTYREFPFNSKMYSCVQPAVSPDEKFLIFASDMPGGHGGLDLYYSIYENGIWGDPINLGKDINSNLDESSSFIDNNGNLFFSSNGHEGLGKYDIYFAKLIKPFVWGKPKNMGPQLNSEKNDVAFVLSRIDETQGFFASDRNDSEKKYQIFRVKMSDDIDFLSQDQAPESESQTQTLIDTLKTSDKTIDKAKIEETGQSVIVQAESEQTKPEIIFRVQFKTSAKSLGSFNIVIDGKEYKAFEYVYKGAYRYTIGEFEKLEDARLLDQSCKLKGYSDAFVAAFKGSERILDP
;
A
#
# COMPACT_ATOMS: atom_id res chain seq x y z
N MET A 1 -6.46 25.27 -0.57
CA MET A 1 -5.55 24.21 -0.13
C MET A 1 -4.17 24.79 0.17
N TYR A 2 -3.55 24.34 1.25
CA TYR A 2 -2.21 24.74 1.70
C TYR A 2 -1.47 23.51 2.23
N TYR A 3 -0.14 23.61 2.33
CA TYR A 3 0.68 22.64 3.05
C TYR A 3 1.72 23.38 3.89
N SER A 4 2.26 22.73 4.90
CA SER A 4 3.37 23.24 5.71
C SER A 4 4.47 22.20 5.73
N PRO A 5 5.73 22.55 5.40
CA PRO A 5 6.85 21.64 5.56
C PRO A 5 6.97 21.19 7.02
N PHE A 6 7.24 19.92 7.24
CA PHE A 6 7.50 19.39 8.58
C PHE A 6 8.95 18.91 8.65
N LYS A 7 9.76 19.57 9.49
CA LYS A 7 11.18 19.25 9.65
C LYS A 7 11.60 19.47 11.11
N ASP A 8 12.45 18.59 11.63
CA ASP A 8 13.00 18.69 12.99
C ASP A 8 11.92 18.88 14.07
N ASN A 9 10.82 18.12 13.94
CA ASN A 9 9.64 18.19 14.80
C ASN A 9 8.92 19.56 14.83
N LYS A 10 9.12 20.40 13.82
CA LYS A 10 8.49 21.72 13.72
C LYS A 10 7.70 21.84 12.42
N ILE A 11 6.50 22.41 12.56
CA ILE A 11 5.68 22.83 11.43
C ILE A 11 6.24 24.15 10.92
N GLY A 12 6.66 24.15 9.66
CA GLY A 12 7.15 25.33 8.96
C GLY A 12 6.01 26.30 8.61
N LYS A 13 6.38 27.38 7.91
CA LYS A 13 5.39 28.35 7.43
C LYS A 13 4.42 27.67 6.46
N GLN A 14 3.14 28.03 6.57
CA GLN A 14 2.11 27.63 5.61
C GLN A 14 2.42 28.17 4.21
N ILE A 15 2.31 27.29 3.22
CA ILE A 15 2.54 27.55 1.80
C ILE A 15 1.25 27.21 1.07
N TYR A 16 0.76 28.12 0.22
CA TYR A 16 -0.36 27.81 -0.66
C TYR A 16 0.04 26.67 -1.61
N PHE A 17 -0.81 25.65 -1.70
CA PHE A 17 -0.56 24.53 -2.60
C PHE A 17 -0.63 24.98 -4.07
N LEU A 18 -1.58 25.87 -4.37
CA LEU A 18 -1.68 26.59 -5.64
C LEU A 18 -1.18 28.02 -5.48
N ARG A 19 -0.34 28.47 -6.40
CA ARG A 19 0.18 29.85 -6.36
C ARG A 19 -0.74 30.87 -7.03
N THR A 20 -1.39 30.51 -8.13
CA THR A 20 -2.03 31.49 -9.02
C THR A 20 -3.43 31.89 -8.55
N GLU A 21 -4.19 30.94 -8.01
CA GLU A 21 -5.55 31.15 -7.53
C GLU A 21 -5.82 30.20 -6.34
N PRO A 22 -6.69 30.58 -5.39
CA PRO A 22 -7.16 29.65 -4.38
C PRO A 22 -7.78 28.42 -5.05
N PHE A 23 -7.66 27.27 -4.40
CA PHE A 23 -8.35 26.07 -4.85
C PHE A 23 -9.86 26.39 -4.91
N PRO A 24 -10.53 26.21 -6.06
CA PRO A 24 -11.79 26.92 -6.35
C PRO A 24 -12.98 26.49 -5.48
N TYR A 25 -12.84 25.41 -4.73
CA TYR A 25 -13.85 24.84 -3.83
C TYR A 25 -13.13 24.17 -2.65
N PRO A 26 -13.81 23.89 -1.53
CA PRO A 26 -13.24 23.05 -0.49
C PRO A 26 -13.08 21.62 -1.03
N ALA A 27 -11.85 21.10 -1.05
CA ALA A 27 -11.63 19.66 -1.20
C ALA A 27 -11.78 19.03 0.19
N GLU A 28 -12.61 17.99 0.29
CA GLU A 28 -12.79 17.26 1.54
C GLU A 28 -11.63 16.28 1.77
N ALA A 29 -11.16 15.61 0.71
CA ALA A 29 -10.05 14.69 0.76
C ALA A 29 -9.16 14.80 -0.48
N VAL A 30 -7.88 14.51 -0.29
CA VAL A 30 -6.85 14.57 -1.34
C VAL A 30 -5.87 13.41 -1.21
N SER A 31 -5.35 12.95 -2.34
CA SER A 31 -4.31 11.93 -2.44
C SER A 31 -3.37 12.21 -3.60
N PHE A 32 -2.14 11.72 -3.51
CA PHE A 32 -1.05 12.02 -4.44
C PHE A 32 -0.30 10.76 -4.83
N THR A 33 0.12 10.69 -6.10
CA THR A 33 1.15 9.73 -6.54
C THR A 33 2.47 10.01 -5.83
N ALA A 34 3.35 9.01 -5.74
CA ALA A 34 4.61 9.15 -4.99
C ALA A 34 5.53 10.24 -5.53
N ASP A 35 5.48 10.49 -6.83
CA ASP A 35 6.24 11.54 -7.52
C ASP A 35 5.56 12.92 -7.48
N TYR A 36 4.38 13.03 -6.85
CA TYR A 36 3.54 14.23 -6.83
C TYR A 36 3.24 14.79 -8.23
N SER A 37 3.24 13.96 -9.27
CA SER A 37 2.83 14.37 -10.62
C SER A 37 1.32 14.38 -10.81
N LYS A 38 0.57 13.69 -9.94
CA LYS A 38 -0.89 13.68 -9.96
C LYS A 38 -1.51 13.86 -8.59
N MET A 39 -2.68 14.48 -8.58
CA MET A 39 -3.56 14.66 -7.43
C MET A 39 -4.92 14.06 -7.72
N PHE A 40 -5.44 13.30 -6.77
CA PHE A 40 -6.83 12.87 -6.73
C PHE A 40 -7.51 13.63 -5.59
N PHE A 41 -8.68 14.21 -5.83
CA PHE A 41 -9.38 14.97 -4.81
C PHE A 41 -10.88 14.86 -4.96
N THR A 42 -11.61 15.12 -3.87
CA THR A 42 -13.07 15.18 -3.88
C THR A 42 -13.59 16.60 -4.00
N GLN A 43 -14.76 16.73 -4.61
CA GLN A 43 -15.51 17.98 -4.68
C GLN A 43 -17.01 17.68 -4.65
N GLU A 44 -17.78 18.47 -3.90
CA GLU A 44 -19.25 18.44 -3.98
C GLU A 44 -19.71 18.86 -5.38
N SER A 45 -20.53 18.04 -6.00
CA SER A 45 -21.04 18.25 -7.37
C SER A 45 -21.85 19.53 -7.50
N VAL A 46 -22.49 20.01 -6.43
CA VAL A 46 -23.32 21.23 -6.43
C VAL A 46 -22.57 22.48 -6.92
N PHE A 47 -21.25 22.53 -6.73
CA PHE A 47 -20.40 23.63 -7.21
C PHE A 47 -20.24 23.64 -8.74
N ARG A 48 -20.55 22.53 -9.42
CA ARG A 48 -20.47 22.34 -10.87
C ARG A 48 -21.84 22.19 -11.51
N GLU A 49 -22.73 21.46 -10.85
CA GLU A 49 -24.06 21.09 -11.31
C GLU A 49 -25.09 21.34 -10.19
N PRO A 50 -25.76 22.51 -10.19
CA PRO A 50 -26.76 22.82 -9.18
C PRO A 50 -27.87 21.75 -9.10
N GLY A 51 -28.16 21.28 -7.89
CA GLY A 51 -29.13 20.21 -7.62
C GLY A 51 -28.52 18.80 -7.55
N ASP A 52 -27.23 18.65 -7.89
CA ASP A 52 -26.48 17.43 -7.61
C ASP A 52 -25.78 17.53 -6.24
N ASN A 53 -26.26 16.75 -5.27
CA ASN A 53 -25.73 16.72 -3.91
C ASN A 53 -24.68 15.63 -3.69
N THR A 54 -24.22 14.96 -4.74
CA THR A 54 -23.16 13.95 -4.65
C THR A 54 -21.79 14.58 -4.43
N ILE A 55 -20.86 13.78 -3.95
CA ILE A 55 -19.43 14.12 -3.93
C ILE A 55 -18.74 13.26 -4.99
N ARG A 56 -17.84 13.88 -5.77
CA ARG A 56 -17.17 13.26 -6.91
C ARG A 56 -15.66 13.34 -6.79
N ILE A 57 -14.98 12.33 -7.35
CA ILE A 57 -13.51 12.27 -7.44
C ILE A 57 -13.03 12.90 -8.74
N TYR A 58 -11.95 13.66 -8.67
CA TYR A 58 -11.30 14.27 -9.82
C TYR A 58 -9.80 13.98 -9.80
N GLU A 59 -9.21 13.84 -10.98
CA GLU A 59 -7.78 13.64 -11.23
C GLU A 59 -7.18 14.91 -11.86
N ALA A 60 -6.12 15.46 -11.26
CA ALA A 60 -5.39 16.59 -11.80
C ALA A 60 -3.90 16.28 -11.99
N GLU A 61 -3.35 16.66 -13.14
CA GLU A 61 -1.91 16.68 -13.34
C GLU A 61 -1.28 17.90 -12.66
N ILE A 62 -0.20 17.64 -11.94
CA ILE A 62 0.62 18.61 -11.24
C ILE A 62 1.86 18.90 -12.10
N SER A 63 2.18 20.17 -12.30
CA SER A 63 3.47 20.58 -12.85
C SER A 63 4.29 21.31 -11.80
N VAL A 64 5.53 20.84 -11.62
CA VAL A 64 6.52 21.53 -10.79
C VAL A 64 7.38 22.39 -11.70
N ARG A 65 7.43 23.68 -11.42
CA ARG A 65 8.24 24.66 -12.14
C ARG A 65 9.71 24.54 -11.75
N ASN A 66 10.58 25.10 -12.59
CA ASN A 66 12.03 25.19 -12.32
C ASN A 66 12.39 25.95 -11.03
N ASP A 67 11.48 26.77 -10.47
CA ASP A 67 11.66 27.46 -9.20
C ASP A 67 11.14 26.66 -7.99
N GLY A 68 10.83 25.37 -8.17
CA GLY A 68 10.34 24.47 -7.14
C GLY A 68 8.87 24.68 -6.74
N LYS A 69 8.13 25.51 -7.48
CA LYS A 69 6.72 25.81 -7.18
C LYS A 69 5.77 24.96 -8.02
N THR A 70 4.60 24.69 -7.46
CA THR A 70 3.58 23.83 -8.06
C THR A 70 2.49 24.66 -8.75
N ASP A 71 2.20 24.32 -10.00
CA ASP A 71 1.00 24.76 -10.72
C ASP A 71 0.14 23.51 -11.01
N LEU A 72 -1.19 23.60 -10.82
CA LEU A 72 -2.08 22.59 -11.40
C LEU A 72 -2.22 22.90 -12.89
N LYS A 73 -2.04 21.90 -13.75
CA LYS A 73 -2.49 22.06 -15.14
C LYS A 73 -3.99 22.30 -15.10
N ARG A 74 -4.45 23.38 -15.77
CA ARG A 74 -5.79 23.99 -15.59
C ARG A 74 -6.99 23.06 -15.88
N THR A 75 -6.79 21.85 -16.38
CA THR A 75 -7.86 20.87 -16.64
C THR A 75 -7.62 19.61 -15.83
N TYR A 76 -8.51 19.35 -14.88
CA TYR A 76 -8.62 18.08 -14.17
C TYR A 76 -9.81 17.29 -14.73
N ARG A 77 -9.71 15.97 -14.68
CA ARG A 77 -10.64 15.00 -15.25
C ARG A 77 -11.54 14.44 -14.15
N GLU A 78 -12.79 14.15 -14.49
CA GLU A 78 -13.66 13.38 -13.59
C GLU A 78 -13.22 11.92 -13.57
N PHE A 79 -13.22 11.31 -12.38
CA PHE A 79 -13.11 9.87 -12.27
C PHE A 79 -14.27 9.22 -13.04
N PRO A 80 -14.01 8.25 -13.95
CA PRO A 80 -15.03 7.77 -14.89
C PRO A 80 -16.28 7.16 -14.24
N PHE A 81 -16.18 6.73 -12.97
CA PHE A 81 -17.24 6.07 -12.23
C PHE A 81 -17.95 6.99 -11.22
N ASN A 82 -17.75 8.30 -11.34
CA ASN A 82 -18.63 9.25 -10.65
C ASN A 82 -20.07 9.11 -11.16
N SER A 83 -21.04 9.39 -10.30
CA SER A 83 -22.47 9.29 -10.62
C SER A 83 -23.26 10.38 -9.92
N LYS A 84 -24.50 10.60 -10.39
CA LYS A 84 -25.50 11.41 -9.67
C LYS A 84 -26.31 10.59 -8.66
N MET A 85 -26.19 9.27 -8.73
CA MET A 85 -26.98 8.34 -7.91
C MET A 85 -26.27 7.94 -6.61
N TYR A 86 -24.96 8.16 -6.54
CA TYR A 86 -24.08 7.82 -5.43
C TYR A 86 -22.85 8.73 -5.48
N SER A 87 -22.19 8.88 -4.34
CA SER A 87 -20.95 9.61 -4.18
C SER A 87 -19.74 8.71 -4.31
N CYS A 88 -18.66 9.25 -4.84
CA CYS A 88 -17.32 8.67 -4.77
C CYS A 88 -16.45 9.64 -3.96
N VAL A 89 -15.92 9.16 -2.83
CA VAL A 89 -15.25 10.02 -1.85
C VAL A 89 -13.91 9.47 -1.39
N GLN A 90 -13.11 10.33 -0.78
CA GLN A 90 -11.87 10.00 -0.06
C GLN A 90 -10.93 9.06 -0.82
N PRO A 91 -10.44 9.50 -2.01
CA PRO A 91 -9.52 8.72 -2.82
C PRO A 91 -8.20 8.46 -2.09
N ALA A 92 -7.63 7.28 -2.31
CA ALA A 92 -6.29 6.89 -1.95
C ALA A 92 -5.62 6.22 -3.15
N VAL A 93 -4.82 7.00 -3.89
CA VAL A 93 -4.08 6.46 -5.04
C VAL A 93 -2.87 5.68 -4.54
N SER A 94 -2.60 4.54 -5.18
CA SER A 94 -1.38 3.79 -4.94
C SER A 94 -0.15 4.63 -5.31
N PRO A 95 0.99 4.44 -4.63
CA PRO A 95 2.18 5.27 -4.89
C PRO A 95 2.64 5.26 -6.36
N ASP A 96 2.40 4.17 -7.07
CA ASP A 96 2.75 3.92 -8.48
C ASP A 96 1.62 4.21 -9.49
N GLU A 97 0.51 4.79 -9.03
CA GLU A 97 -0.68 5.11 -9.84
C GLU A 97 -1.36 3.91 -10.50
N LYS A 98 -1.09 2.67 -10.06
CA LYS A 98 -1.70 1.47 -10.63
C LYS A 98 -3.11 1.20 -10.15
N PHE A 99 -3.50 1.76 -9.01
CA PHE A 99 -4.85 1.61 -8.53
C PHE A 99 -5.27 2.77 -7.62
N LEU A 100 -6.58 2.91 -7.46
CA LEU A 100 -7.23 3.88 -6.60
C LEU A 100 -8.15 3.13 -5.66
N ILE A 101 -7.98 3.29 -4.36
CA ILE A 101 -8.99 2.92 -3.37
C ILE A 101 -9.84 4.16 -3.09
N PHE A 102 -11.14 3.99 -2.93
CA PHE A 102 -12.05 5.08 -2.59
C PHE A 102 -13.29 4.56 -1.88
N ALA A 103 -13.99 5.43 -1.15
CA ALA A 103 -15.24 5.09 -0.50
C ALA A 103 -16.45 5.48 -1.37
N SER A 104 -17.53 4.70 -1.34
CA SER A 104 -18.74 5.00 -2.13
C SER A 104 -19.98 4.31 -1.56
N ASP A 105 -21.13 4.98 -1.68
CA ASP A 105 -22.47 4.45 -1.40
C ASP A 105 -23.13 3.88 -2.69
N MET A 106 -22.32 3.40 -3.64
CA MET A 106 -22.83 2.81 -4.86
C MET A 106 -23.66 1.54 -4.58
N PRO A 107 -24.72 1.27 -5.37
CA PRO A 107 -25.59 0.11 -5.15
C PRO A 107 -24.84 -1.22 -5.16
N GLY A 108 -25.22 -2.12 -4.26
CA GLY A 108 -24.63 -3.47 -4.15
C GLY A 108 -23.53 -3.60 -3.11
N GLY A 109 -23.27 -2.54 -2.34
CA GLY A 109 -22.39 -2.56 -1.17
C GLY A 109 -22.91 -3.36 0.04
N HIS A 110 -22.10 -3.40 1.08
CA HIS A 110 -22.31 -4.06 2.36
C HIS A 110 -22.92 -3.13 3.41
N GLY A 111 -22.57 -1.84 3.39
CA GLY A 111 -23.05 -0.84 4.34
C GLY A 111 -23.50 0.47 3.70
N GLY A 112 -23.17 1.59 4.34
CA GLY A 112 -23.37 2.94 3.84
C GLY A 112 -22.30 3.27 2.80
N LEU A 113 -21.20 3.88 3.24
CA LEU A 113 -20.00 4.00 2.43
C LEU A 113 -19.16 2.72 2.53
N ASP A 114 -18.90 2.07 1.41
CA ASP A 114 -17.94 0.95 1.34
C ASP A 114 -16.65 1.38 0.63
N LEU A 115 -15.54 0.70 0.92
CA LEU A 115 -14.32 0.80 0.14
C LEU A 115 -14.36 -0.05 -1.12
N TYR A 116 -13.99 0.57 -2.24
CA TYR A 116 -13.81 -0.01 -3.55
C TYR A 116 -12.38 0.25 -4.03
N TYR A 117 -11.90 -0.58 -4.97
CA TYR A 117 -10.71 -0.28 -5.74
C TYR A 117 -11.01 -0.25 -7.24
N SER A 118 -10.26 0.55 -7.98
CA SER A 118 -10.25 0.58 -9.44
C SER A 118 -8.80 0.50 -9.91
N ILE A 119 -8.53 -0.30 -10.94
CA ILE A 119 -7.19 -0.51 -11.50
C ILE A 119 -6.98 0.46 -12.67
N TYR A 120 -5.80 1.05 -12.75
CA TYR A 120 -5.37 1.90 -13.85
C TYR A 120 -4.46 1.15 -14.82
N GLU A 121 -4.96 0.90 -16.03
CA GLU A 121 -4.21 0.24 -17.08
C GLU A 121 -4.42 0.96 -18.41
N ASN A 122 -3.35 1.09 -19.21
CA ASN A 122 -3.41 1.66 -20.56
C ASN A 122 -4.07 3.05 -20.64
N GLY A 123 -3.94 3.85 -19.58
CA GLY A 123 -4.49 5.21 -19.54
C GLY A 123 -5.95 5.31 -19.11
N ILE A 124 -6.58 4.19 -18.72
CA ILE A 124 -7.98 4.11 -18.34
C ILE A 124 -8.16 3.44 -16.97
N TRP A 125 -9.17 3.90 -16.24
CA TRP A 125 -9.62 3.27 -14.99
C TRP A 125 -10.61 2.14 -15.31
N GLY A 126 -10.39 0.96 -14.74
CA GLY A 126 -11.28 -0.19 -14.83
C GLY A 126 -12.45 -0.12 -13.84
N ASP A 127 -13.48 -0.93 -14.06
CA ASP A 127 -14.68 -0.93 -13.22
C ASP A 127 -14.34 -1.08 -11.72
N PRO A 128 -15.01 -0.33 -10.81
CA PRO A 128 -14.79 -0.46 -9.39
C PRO A 128 -15.16 -1.84 -8.85
N ILE A 129 -14.30 -2.39 -7.99
CA ILE A 129 -14.51 -3.66 -7.33
C ILE A 129 -14.58 -3.42 -5.81
N ASN A 130 -15.65 -3.88 -5.18
CA ASN A 130 -15.84 -3.77 -3.73
C ASN A 130 -14.77 -4.62 -2.99
N LEU A 131 -14.18 -4.08 -1.92
CA LEU A 131 -13.16 -4.79 -1.13
C LEU A 131 -13.71 -5.96 -0.29
N GLY A 132 -15.03 -6.16 -0.30
CA GLY A 132 -15.72 -7.28 0.29
C GLY A 132 -15.96 -7.13 1.78
N LYS A 133 -16.83 -8.00 2.30
CA LYS A 133 -17.32 -8.01 3.70
C LYS A 133 -16.28 -8.15 4.81
N ASP A 134 -15.05 -8.52 4.47
CA ASP A 134 -13.98 -8.62 5.47
C ASP A 134 -13.38 -7.24 5.76
N ILE A 135 -13.40 -6.35 4.76
CA ILE A 135 -12.94 -4.95 4.86
C ILE A 135 -14.13 -4.02 5.14
N ASN A 136 -15.22 -4.19 4.39
CA ASN A 136 -16.42 -3.38 4.52
C ASN A 136 -17.38 -3.95 5.56
N SER A 137 -17.96 -3.08 6.38
CA SER A 137 -18.89 -3.43 7.43
C SER A 137 -20.33 -3.20 6.98
N ASN A 138 -21.28 -3.29 7.92
CA ASN A 138 -22.66 -2.91 7.68
C ASN A 138 -22.93 -1.40 7.84
N LEU A 139 -21.90 -0.61 8.17
CA LEU A 139 -21.96 0.85 8.29
C LEU A 139 -20.99 1.50 7.29
N ASP A 140 -20.19 2.48 7.69
CA ASP A 140 -19.36 3.30 6.81
C ASP A 140 -17.87 3.03 7.00
N GLU A 141 -17.18 2.85 5.88
CA GLU A 141 -15.73 2.85 5.74
C GLU A 141 -15.25 4.05 4.92
N SER A 142 -14.12 4.61 5.33
CA SER A 142 -13.69 5.92 4.87
C SER A 142 -12.19 6.12 5.05
N SER A 143 -11.65 7.22 4.50
CA SER A 143 -10.33 7.75 4.82
C SER A 143 -9.17 6.76 4.65
N SER A 144 -9.18 6.05 3.53
CA SER A 144 -8.17 5.03 3.23
C SER A 144 -6.78 5.61 2.99
N PHE A 145 -5.75 4.83 3.30
CA PHE A 145 -4.34 5.10 3.02
C PHE A 145 -3.60 3.79 2.74
N ILE A 146 -2.70 3.83 1.75
CA ILE A 146 -1.89 2.68 1.33
C ILE A 146 -0.42 2.98 1.63
N ASP A 147 0.20 2.14 2.47
CA ASP A 147 1.62 2.26 2.79
C ASP A 147 2.52 1.74 1.65
N ASN A 148 3.83 1.84 1.82
CA ASN A 148 4.79 1.38 0.80
C ASN A 148 4.84 -0.15 0.64
N ASN A 149 4.25 -0.91 1.57
CA ASN A 149 4.10 -2.36 1.50
C ASN A 149 2.76 -2.78 0.91
N GLY A 150 1.90 -1.82 0.54
CA GLY A 150 0.55 -2.07 0.04
C GLY A 150 -0.47 -2.40 1.13
N ASN A 151 -0.12 -2.27 2.41
CA ASN A 151 -1.07 -2.45 3.50
C ASN A 151 -2.09 -1.31 3.50
N LEU A 152 -3.31 -1.66 3.88
CA LEU A 152 -4.43 -0.73 3.92
C LEU A 152 -4.63 -0.23 5.36
N PHE A 153 -4.64 1.08 5.50
CA PHE A 153 -5.19 1.76 6.67
C PHE A 153 -6.51 2.41 6.25
N PHE A 154 -7.52 2.36 7.11
CA PHE A 154 -8.80 2.99 6.83
C PHE A 154 -9.52 3.28 8.15
N SER A 155 -10.57 4.10 8.09
CA SER A 155 -11.43 4.34 9.24
C SER A 155 -12.80 3.74 9.04
N SER A 156 -13.38 3.19 10.11
CA SER A 156 -14.71 2.60 10.09
C SER A 156 -15.49 2.89 11.35
N ASN A 157 -16.81 3.01 11.21
CA ASN A 157 -17.76 3.10 12.32
C ASN A 157 -18.57 1.80 12.54
N GLY A 158 -18.32 0.73 11.76
CA GLY A 158 -19.05 -0.53 11.85
C GLY A 158 -18.25 -1.74 12.32
N HIS A 159 -16.92 -1.65 12.33
CA HIS A 159 -16.09 -2.66 12.99
C HIS A 159 -16.06 -2.49 14.51
N GLU A 160 -15.75 -3.56 15.25
CA GLU A 160 -15.56 -3.50 16.71
C GLU A 160 -14.37 -2.60 17.07
N GLY A 161 -14.65 -1.54 17.83
CA GLY A 161 -13.66 -0.52 18.18
C GLY A 161 -13.97 0.26 19.45
N LEU A 162 -13.34 1.42 19.59
CA LEU A 162 -13.38 2.25 20.80
C LEU A 162 -14.39 3.39 20.69
N GLY A 163 -14.67 3.86 19.47
CA GLY A 163 -15.34 5.13 19.26
C GLY A 163 -16.39 5.14 18.17
N LYS A 164 -16.58 6.32 17.60
CA LYS A 164 -17.54 6.56 16.52
C LYS A 164 -16.93 6.24 15.16
N TYR A 165 -15.67 6.58 14.97
CA TYR A 165 -14.87 6.13 13.83
C TYR A 165 -13.51 5.76 14.40
N ASP A 166 -13.05 4.56 14.08
CA ASP A 166 -11.75 4.07 14.51
C ASP A 166 -10.88 3.77 13.29
N ILE A 167 -9.57 3.98 13.44
CA ILE A 167 -8.55 3.61 12.46
C ILE A 167 -8.24 2.12 12.59
N TYR A 168 -8.26 1.43 11.46
CA TYR A 168 -7.93 0.02 11.30
C TYR A 168 -6.75 -0.16 10.36
N PHE A 169 -6.03 -1.27 10.57
CA PHE A 169 -4.97 -1.75 9.69
C PHE A 169 -5.35 -3.13 9.13
N ALA A 170 -5.19 -3.30 7.83
CA ALA A 170 -5.34 -4.58 7.16
C ALA A 170 -4.06 -4.86 6.35
N LYS A 171 -3.44 -6.02 6.62
CA LYS A 171 -2.21 -6.45 5.95
C LYS A 171 -2.52 -6.93 4.54
N LEU A 172 -1.73 -6.54 3.55
CA LEU A 172 -1.86 -7.08 2.20
C LEU A 172 -1.41 -8.55 2.20
N ILE A 173 -2.29 -9.45 1.74
CA ILE A 173 -2.01 -10.89 1.67
C ILE A 173 -1.69 -11.31 0.23
N LYS A 174 -2.45 -10.78 -0.74
CA LYS A 174 -2.27 -10.95 -2.18
C LYS A 174 -2.70 -9.65 -2.87
N PRO A 175 -2.36 -9.42 -4.15
CA PRO A 175 -2.84 -8.25 -4.88
C PRO A 175 -4.34 -8.06 -4.70
N PHE A 176 -4.73 -6.89 -4.18
CA PHE A 176 -6.11 -6.50 -3.88
C PHE A 176 -6.86 -7.38 -2.86
N VAL A 177 -6.15 -8.16 -2.06
CA VAL A 177 -6.71 -8.98 -0.99
C VAL A 177 -5.99 -8.66 0.31
N TRP A 178 -6.69 -8.00 1.21
CA TRP A 178 -6.23 -7.69 2.55
C TRP A 178 -6.78 -8.69 3.57
N GLY A 179 -6.00 -8.92 4.63
CA GLY A 179 -6.41 -9.76 5.75
C GLY A 179 -7.46 -9.06 6.60
N LYS A 180 -7.92 -9.75 7.66
CA LYS A 180 -8.89 -9.20 8.60
C LYS A 180 -8.36 -7.88 9.21
N PRO A 181 -9.15 -6.78 9.18
CA PRO A 181 -8.80 -5.53 9.82
C PRO A 181 -8.53 -5.69 11.32
N LYS A 182 -7.48 -5.05 11.80
CA LYS A 182 -7.13 -4.95 13.22
C LYS A 182 -7.30 -3.49 13.67
N ASN A 183 -8.02 -3.25 14.75
CA ASN A 183 -8.17 -1.91 15.34
C ASN A 183 -6.80 -1.43 15.86
N MET A 184 -6.45 -0.17 15.57
CA MET A 184 -5.13 0.39 15.90
C MET A 184 -4.97 0.84 17.37
N GLY A 185 -5.91 0.47 18.22
CA GLY A 185 -5.81 0.63 19.67
C GLY A 185 -5.84 2.08 20.17
N PRO A 186 -5.82 2.27 21.50
CA PRO A 186 -6.14 3.56 22.13
C PRO A 186 -5.07 4.66 21.93
N GLN A 187 -3.95 4.34 21.28
CA GLN A 187 -2.96 5.36 20.92
C GLN A 187 -3.44 6.18 19.71
N LEU A 188 -4.03 5.50 18.73
CA LEU A 188 -4.56 6.11 17.51
C LEU A 188 -6.07 6.33 17.59
N ASN A 189 -6.78 5.54 18.38
CA ASN A 189 -8.23 5.56 18.50
C ASN A 189 -8.69 6.06 19.88
N SER A 190 -9.91 6.59 19.92
CA SER A 190 -10.55 7.23 21.06
C SER A 190 -12.05 6.98 21.03
N GLU A 191 -12.80 7.48 22.02
CA GLU A 191 -14.27 7.37 22.02
C GLU A 191 -14.96 8.27 20.97
N LYS A 192 -14.19 9.01 20.14
CA LYS A 192 -14.69 9.99 19.18
C LYS A 192 -14.45 9.54 17.74
N ASN A 193 -14.22 10.46 16.81
CA ASN A 193 -13.94 10.16 15.41
C ASN A 193 -12.44 10.26 15.17
N ASP A 194 -11.83 9.15 14.75
CA ASP A 194 -10.42 9.03 14.44
C ASP A 194 -10.26 8.60 12.97
N VAL A 195 -9.76 9.53 12.16
CA VAL A 195 -9.82 9.45 10.69
C VAL A 195 -8.55 9.92 10.00
N ALA A 196 -8.48 9.69 8.68
CA ALA A 196 -7.45 10.21 7.80
C ALA A 196 -6.01 9.90 8.25
N PHE A 197 -5.78 8.65 8.68
CA PHE A 197 -4.45 8.19 9.03
C PHE A 197 -3.55 8.16 7.79
N VAL A 198 -2.34 8.69 7.92
CA VAL A 198 -1.31 8.65 6.87
C VAL A 198 0.06 8.43 7.49
N LEU A 199 0.89 7.64 6.79
CA LEU A 199 2.32 7.50 7.10
C LEU A 199 3.18 8.29 6.12
N SER A 200 4.31 8.77 6.62
CA SER A 200 5.37 9.32 5.78
C SER A 200 5.93 8.21 4.90
N ARG A 201 5.90 8.43 3.58
CA ARG A 201 6.45 7.49 2.60
C ARG A 201 7.99 7.42 2.61
N ILE A 202 8.65 8.34 3.32
CA ILE A 202 10.12 8.41 3.44
C ILE A 202 10.58 7.81 4.78
N ASP A 203 9.84 8.10 5.85
CA ASP A 203 10.12 7.64 7.20
C ASP A 203 8.83 7.07 7.79
N GLU A 204 8.60 5.79 7.55
CA GLU A 204 7.38 5.07 7.96
C GLU A 204 7.19 5.04 9.48
N THR A 205 8.17 5.49 10.26
CA THR A 205 8.02 5.70 11.70
C THR A 205 7.21 6.94 12.05
N GLN A 206 6.88 7.79 11.08
CA GLN A 206 6.18 9.06 11.30
C GLN A 206 4.83 9.05 10.58
N GLY A 207 3.77 9.43 11.29
CA GLY A 207 2.45 9.54 10.71
C GLY A 207 1.63 10.68 11.30
N PHE A 208 0.49 10.92 10.66
CA PHE A 208 -0.52 11.86 11.12
C PHE A 208 -1.90 11.22 11.04
N PHE A 209 -2.83 11.70 11.85
CA PHE A 209 -4.24 11.39 11.73
C PHE A 209 -5.06 12.58 12.23
N ALA A 210 -6.33 12.63 11.87
CA ALA A 210 -7.27 13.64 12.32
C ALA A 210 -8.19 13.07 13.40
N SER A 211 -8.44 13.84 14.46
CA SER A 211 -9.37 13.44 15.52
C SER A 211 -10.07 14.62 16.16
N ASP A 212 -11.33 14.44 16.57
CA ASP A 212 -12.08 15.40 17.38
C ASP A 212 -12.06 15.06 18.89
N ARG A 213 -11.14 14.17 19.32
CA ARG A 213 -11.01 13.71 20.73
C ARG A 213 -10.90 14.80 21.80
N ASN A 214 -10.32 15.95 21.46
CA ASN A 214 -10.03 17.03 22.40
C ASN A 214 -10.99 18.23 22.26
N ASP A 215 -12.03 18.12 21.44
CA ASP A 215 -12.90 19.26 21.12
C ASP A 215 -14.37 18.94 21.37
N SER A 216 -14.98 19.65 22.32
CA SER A 216 -16.42 19.54 22.61
C SER A 216 -17.30 20.05 21.45
N GLU A 217 -16.76 20.90 20.57
CA GLU A 217 -17.41 21.38 19.35
C GLU A 217 -17.19 20.45 18.15
N LYS A 218 -16.56 19.28 18.35
CA LYS A 218 -16.29 18.26 17.32
C LYS A 218 -15.44 18.74 16.15
N LYS A 219 -14.52 19.69 16.37
CA LYS A 219 -13.57 20.10 15.33
C LYS A 219 -12.38 19.15 15.31
N TYR A 220 -12.04 18.67 14.11
CA TYR A 220 -10.87 17.84 13.90
C TYR A 220 -9.58 18.63 14.16
N GLN A 221 -8.67 18.02 14.92
CA GLN A 221 -7.28 18.42 15.08
C GLN A 221 -6.39 17.39 14.41
N ILE A 222 -5.23 17.82 13.91
CA ILE A 222 -4.23 16.91 13.35
C ILE A 222 -3.29 16.48 14.48
N PHE A 223 -3.24 15.18 14.72
CA PHE A 223 -2.33 14.53 15.65
C PHE A 223 -1.18 13.92 14.89
N ARG A 224 -0.02 13.85 15.56
CA ARG A 224 1.15 13.14 15.07
C ARG A 224 1.29 11.84 15.84
N VAL A 225 1.63 10.78 15.12
CA VAL A 225 2.08 9.52 15.71
C VAL A 225 3.53 9.26 15.34
N LYS A 226 4.25 8.64 16.26
CA LYS A 226 5.52 7.98 15.96
C LYS A 226 5.29 6.48 16.10
N MET A 227 5.34 5.75 15.00
CA MET A 227 5.33 4.29 15.03
C MET A 227 6.67 3.85 15.61
N SER A 228 6.66 3.24 16.79
CA SER A 228 7.82 2.53 17.36
C SER A 228 7.58 1.04 17.29
N ASP A 229 8.64 0.24 17.44
CA ASP A 229 8.54 -1.21 17.58
C ASP A 229 7.63 -1.62 18.77
N ASP A 230 7.43 -0.72 19.75
CA ASP A 230 6.51 -0.92 20.88
C ASP A 230 5.02 -0.81 20.49
N ILE A 231 4.71 -0.25 19.31
CA ILE A 231 3.37 -0.31 18.76
C ILE A 231 3.25 -1.59 17.92
N ASP A 232 3.26 -2.69 18.64
CA ASP A 232 3.34 -4.03 18.10
C ASP A 232 1.98 -4.50 17.55
N PHE A 233 1.57 -3.91 16.43
CA PHE A 233 0.39 -4.33 15.67
C PHE A 233 0.65 -5.62 14.87
N LEU A 234 1.92 -5.99 14.73
CA LEU A 234 2.40 -7.05 13.84
C LEU A 234 2.68 -8.37 14.57
N SER A 235 2.82 -8.39 15.90
CA SER A 235 3.08 -9.64 16.65
C SER A 235 1.85 -10.45 17.05
N GLN A 236 0.63 -9.91 16.94
CA GLN A 236 -0.61 -10.66 17.21
C GLN A 236 -1.10 -11.45 15.99
N ASP A 237 -0.20 -12.14 15.30
CA ASP A 237 -0.56 -13.30 14.51
C ASP A 237 -0.59 -14.51 15.46
N GLN A 238 -1.64 -14.59 16.30
CA GLN A 238 -2.09 -15.91 16.68
C GLN A 238 -2.67 -16.53 15.41
N ALA A 239 -1.99 -17.56 14.92
CA ALA A 239 -2.49 -18.41 13.86
C ALA A 239 -3.97 -18.72 14.15
N PRO A 240 -4.86 -18.64 13.15
CA PRO A 240 -6.25 -19.00 13.35
C PRO A 240 -6.32 -20.41 13.94
N GLU A 241 -7.20 -20.60 14.93
CA GLU A 241 -7.55 -21.86 15.58
C GLU A 241 -8.20 -22.90 14.62
N SER A 242 -7.79 -22.92 13.35
CA SER A 242 -8.27 -23.84 12.31
C SER A 242 -7.28 -25.00 12.00
N GLU A 243 -6.10 -25.05 12.62
CA GLU A 243 -5.23 -26.23 12.51
C GLU A 243 -5.74 -27.45 13.30
N SER A 244 -6.62 -27.25 14.30
CA SER A 244 -7.20 -28.33 15.09
C SER A 244 -8.26 -29.16 14.34
N GLN A 245 -8.89 -28.60 13.29
CA GLN A 245 -9.93 -29.32 12.52
C GLN A 245 -9.39 -29.95 11.23
N THR A 246 -8.24 -29.49 10.73
CA THR A 246 -7.61 -30.05 9.53
C THR A 246 -6.86 -31.36 9.84
N GLN A 247 -6.35 -31.51 11.06
CA GLN A 247 -5.69 -32.73 11.51
C GLN A 247 -6.67 -33.91 11.67
N THR A 248 -7.92 -33.64 12.10
CA THR A 248 -8.97 -34.66 12.28
C THR A 248 -9.51 -35.20 10.95
N LEU A 249 -9.49 -34.39 9.88
CA LEU A 249 -9.87 -34.82 8.53
C LEU A 249 -8.78 -35.68 7.86
N ILE A 250 -7.50 -35.40 8.14
CA ILE A 250 -6.37 -36.20 7.65
C ILE A 250 -6.27 -37.56 8.36
N ASP A 251 -6.62 -37.63 9.65
CA ASP A 251 -6.63 -38.90 10.39
C ASP A 251 -7.86 -39.77 10.06
N THR A 252 -8.98 -39.16 9.65
CA THR A 252 -10.16 -39.90 9.18
C THR A 252 -9.97 -40.48 7.77
N LEU A 253 -9.14 -39.85 6.93
CA LEU A 253 -8.82 -40.35 5.58
C LEU A 253 -7.68 -41.38 5.55
N LYS A 254 -6.97 -41.61 6.66
CA LYS A 254 -5.90 -42.61 6.79
C LYS A 254 -6.35 -44.00 7.29
N THR A 255 -7.63 -44.20 7.56
CA THR A 255 -8.16 -45.51 8.03
C THR A 255 -8.85 -46.35 6.96
N SER A 256 -8.93 -45.88 5.72
CA SER A 256 -9.48 -46.64 4.59
C SER A 256 -8.45 -46.87 3.49
N ASP A 257 -7.38 -47.60 3.79
CA ASP A 257 -6.73 -48.44 2.77
C ASP A 257 -5.98 -49.60 3.44
N LYS A 258 -6.64 -50.75 3.51
CA LYS A 258 -6.01 -52.05 3.75
C LYS A 258 -6.05 -52.83 2.45
N THR A 259 -4.86 -53.16 1.95
CA THR A 259 -4.43 -54.31 1.11
C THR A 259 -3.24 -53.80 0.26
N ILE A 260 -2.04 -54.39 0.14
CA ILE A 260 -1.52 -55.76 0.27
C ILE A 260 0.04 -55.71 0.32
N ASP A 261 0.62 -56.71 1.00
CA ASP A 261 1.96 -57.34 0.92
C ASP A 261 3.33 -56.62 1.09
N LYS A 262 3.93 -56.89 2.26
CA LYS A 262 5.22 -57.57 2.55
C LYS A 262 6.37 -57.56 1.52
N ALA A 263 7.52 -56.97 1.91
CA ALA A 263 8.86 -57.62 2.07
C ALA A 263 9.92 -56.55 2.47
N LYS A 264 10.54 -56.65 3.67
CA LYS A 264 11.96 -57.04 3.94
C LYS A 264 13.01 -56.07 3.31
N ILE A 265 13.81 -55.30 4.07
CA ILE A 265 15.15 -55.63 4.64
C ILE A 265 15.64 -54.38 5.42
N GLU A 266 15.85 -54.46 6.74
CA GLU A 266 17.11 -54.47 7.52
C GLU A 266 17.79 -53.11 7.79
N GLU A 267 18.12 -52.97 9.08
CA GLU A 267 18.94 -51.94 9.72
C GLU A 267 20.38 -51.93 9.22
N THR A 268 21.00 -50.75 9.19
CA THR A 268 22.28 -50.54 9.87
C THR A 268 22.40 -49.08 10.27
N GLY A 269 22.55 -48.83 11.56
CA GLY A 269 22.89 -47.52 12.10
C GLY A 269 24.38 -47.21 11.95
N GLN A 270 24.71 -45.93 11.89
CA GLN A 270 25.97 -45.42 12.43
C GLN A 270 25.84 -43.93 12.75
N SER A 271 25.88 -43.61 14.03
CA SER A 271 26.12 -42.28 14.55
C SER A 271 27.59 -41.93 14.37
N VAL A 272 27.87 -40.86 13.62
CA VAL A 272 29.18 -40.20 13.60
C VAL A 272 28.97 -38.76 14.03
N ILE A 273 29.55 -38.42 15.18
CA ILE A 273 29.74 -37.04 15.62
C ILE A 273 30.91 -36.48 14.83
N VAL A 274 30.67 -35.52 13.94
CA VAL A 274 31.70 -34.65 13.36
C VAL A 274 31.35 -33.22 13.72
N GLN A 275 32.30 -32.54 14.36
CA GLN A 275 32.22 -31.13 14.73
C GLN A 275 32.23 -30.24 13.48
N ALA A 276 31.38 -29.22 13.56
CA ALA A 276 31.27 -28.00 12.76
C ALA A 276 32.48 -27.60 11.90
N GLU A 277 32.24 -27.51 10.60
CA GLU A 277 32.59 -26.33 9.82
C GLU A 277 31.27 -25.64 9.47
N SER A 278 31.14 -24.37 9.85
CA SER A 278 29.96 -23.57 9.52
C SER A 278 29.95 -23.27 8.03
N GLU A 279 29.23 -24.08 7.25
CA GLU A 279 28.75 -23.65 5.94
C GLU A 279 27.86 -22.42 6.18
N GLN A 280 28.31 -21.25 5.73
CA GLN A 280 27.42 -20.12 5.49
C GLN A 280 26.38 -20.61 4.49
N THR A 281 25.20 -20.97 4.99
CA THR A 281 24.03 -21.30 4.18
C THR A 281 23.77 -20.10 3.28
N LYS A 282 24.02 -20.26 1.99
CA LYS A 282 23.72 -19.24 0.98
C LYS A 282 22.26 -18.82 1.17
N PRO A 283 21.94 -17.53 1.30
CA PRO A 283 20.59 -17.08 1.61
C PRO A 283 19.61 -17.67 0.60
N GLU A 284 18.53 -18.27 1.09
CA GLU A 284 17.52 -18.95 0.28
C GLU A 284 16.82 -17.97 -0.68
N ILE A 285 16.78 -16.69 -0.29
CA ILE A 285 16.21 -15.59 -1.08
C ILE A 285 17.24 -14.45 -1.15
N ILE A 286 17.45 -13.94 -2.36
CA ILE A 286 18.23 -12.73 -2.62
C ILE A 286 17.37 -11.69 -3.32
N PHE A 287 17.52 -10.44 -2.93
CA PHE A 287 16.85 -9.30 -3.52
C PHE A 287 17.77 -8.61 -4.50
N ARG A 288 17.26 -8.29 -5.69
CA ARG A 288 17.96 -7.51 -6.71
C ARG A 288 17.07 -6.37 -7.19
N VAL A 289 17.66 -5.27 -7.64
CA VAL A 289 16.90 -4.17 -8.23
C VAL A 289 16.84 -4.38 -9.73
N GLN A 290 15.63 -4.38 -10.28
CA GLN A 290 15.40 -4.43 -11.72
C GLN A 290 14.85 -3.09 -12.21
N PHE A 291 15.28 -2.66 -13.38
CA PHE A 291 14.83 -1.42 -14.02
C PHE A 291 14.97 -1.56 -15.54
N LYS A 292 14.28 -0.71 -16.30
CA LYS A 292 14.35 -0.57 -17.75
C LYS A 292 14.14 -1.87 -18.54
N THR A 293 13.06 -1.91 -19.32
CA THR A 293 12.76 -3.05 -20.21
C THR A 293 13.27 -2.81 -21.64
N SER A 294 13.84 -3.82 -22.28
CA SER A 294 14.29 -3.79 -23.69
C SER A 294 13.82 -5.02 -24.47
N ALA A 295 13.43 -4.83 -25.73
CA ALA A 295 13.10 -5.91 -26.66
C ALA A 295 14.35 -6.59 -27.27
N LYS A 296 15.52 -5.94 -27.18
CA LYS A 296 16.81 -6.45 -27.69
C LYS A 296 17.82 -6.51 -26.56
N SER A 297 18.68 -7.53 -26.58
CA SER A 297 19.83 -7.61 -25.68
C SER A 297 20.80 -6.45 -25.99
N LEU A 298 21.15 -5.68 -24.96
CA LEU A 298 22.20 -4.67 -24.97
C LEU A 298 23.43 -5.13 -24.17
N GLY A 299 23.38 -6.30 -23.52
CA GLY A 299 24.45 -6.87 -22.73
C GLY A 299 24.59 -6.24 -21.33
N SER A 300 25.66 -6.62 -20.63
CA SER A 300 25.97 -6.07 -19.30
C SER A 300 26.75 -4.76 -19.40
N PHE A 301 26.45 -3.82 -18.53
CA PHE A 301 27.17 -2.55 -18.41
C PHE A 301 27.28 -2.14 -16.93
N ASN A 302 28.16 -1.20 -16.63
CA ASN A 302 28.25 -0.67 -15.28
C ASN A 302 27.43 0.61 -15.16
N ILE A 303 26.80 0.80 -14.01
CA ILE A 303 26.13 2.04 -13.64
C ILE A 303 26.67 2.54 -12.31
N VAL A 304 26.64 3.86 -12.12
CA VAL A 304 27.02 4.48 -10.85
C VAL A 304 25.76 5.03 -10.20
N ILE A 305 25.44 4.52 -9.02
CA ILE A 305 24.34 4.98 -8.18
C ILE A 305 24.94 5.45 -6.85
N ASP A 306 24.73 6.72 -6.51
CA ASP A 306 25.26 7.37 -5.31
C ASP A 306 26.76 7.14 -5.06
N GLY A 307 27.55 7.22 -6.15
CA GLY A 307 29.00 7.06 -6.11
C GLY A 307 29.49 5.61 -6.00
N LYS A 308 28.58 4.64 -5.90
CA LYS A 308 28.90 3.21 -5.94
C LYS A 308 28.62 2.63 -7.33
N GLU A 309 29.58 1.86 -7.83
CA GLU A 309 29.46 1.18 -9.11
C GLU A 309 28.72 -0.16 -8.96
N TYR A 310 27.75 -0.40 -9.83
CA TYR A 310 26.97 -1.63 -9.91
C TYR A 310 27.07 -2.20 -11.33
N LYS A 311 27.32 -3.51 -11.43
CA LYS A 311 27.24 -4.22 -12.69
C LYS A 311 25.77 -4.55 -12.98
N ALA A 312 25.23 -3.94 -14.03
CA ALA A 312 23.93 -4.28 -14.58
C ALA A 312 24.08 -5.47 -15.53
N PHE A 313 23.24 -6.49 -15.33
CA PHE A 313 23.15 -7.64 -16.23
C PHE A 313 21.70 -7.90 -16.63
N GLU A 314 21.52 -8.68 -17.69
CA GLU A 314 20.20 -8.92 -18.25
C GLU A 314 19.49 -10.08 -17.58
N TYR A 315 18.22 -9.89 -17.27
CA TYR A 315 17.30 -10.91 -16.85
C TYR A 315 16.14 -10.97 -17.83
N VAL A 316 15.89 -12.14 -18.43
CA VAL A 316 14.78 -12.32 -19.37
C VAL A 316 13.53 -12.66 -18.58
N TYR A 317 12.51 -11.82 -18.72
CA TYR A 317 11.22 -12.01 -18.08
C TYR A 317 10.10 -11.84 -19.10
N LYS A 318 9.24 -12.86 -19.25
CA LYS A 318 8.10 -12.88 -20.19
C LYS A 318 8.48 -12.42 -21.62
N GLY A 319 9.68 -12.81 -22.09
CA GLY A 319 10.17 -12.49 -23.44
C GLY A 319 10.82 -11.11 -23.61
N ALA A 320 10.99 -10.33 -22.55
CA ALA A 320 11.69 -9.05 -22.57
C ALA A 320 12.91 -9.04 -21.63
N TYR A 321 13.93 -8.27 -21.98
CA TYR A 321 15.13 -8.10 -21.16
C TYR A 321 14.88 -7.00 -20.12
N ARG A 322 15.16 -7.28 -18.85
CA ARG A 322 15.24 -6.29 -17.76
C ARG A 322 16.66 -6.20 -17.25
N TYR A 323 17.12 -4.98 -16.94
CA TYR A 323 18.43 -4.80 -16.33
C TYR A 323 18.33 -5.00 -14.83
N THR A 324 19.22 -5.83 -14.30
CA THR A 324 19.25 -6.25 -12.90
C THR A 324 20.58 -5.82 -12.29
N ILE A 325 20.53 -5.18 -11.12
CA ILE A 325 21.69 -4.74 -10.36
C ILE A 325 21.54 -5.10 -8.88
N GLY A 326 22.67 -5.20 -8.20
CA GLY A 326 22.72 -5.45 -6.76
C GLY A 326 22.28 -6.86 -6.38
N GLU A 327 22.83 -7.35 -5.29
CA GLU A 327 22.39 -8.58 -4.63
C GLU A 327 22.40 -8.32 -3.14
N PHE A 328 21.24 -8.48 -2.51
CA PHE A 328 21.04 -8.15 -1.11
C PHE A 328 20.33 -9.30 -0.42
N GLU A 329 20.77 -9.67 0.78
CA GLU A 329 20.09 -10.68 1.60
C GLU A 329 18.87 -10.10 2.31
N LYS A 330 18.87 -8.77 2.52
CA LYS A 330 17.81 -8.01 3.18
C LYS A 330 17.04 -7.17 2.17
N LEU A 331 15.72 -7.17 2.31
CA LEU A 331 14.83 -6.40 1.44
C LEU A 331 15.08 -4.89 1.58
N GLU A 332 15.39 -4.43 2.78
CA GLU A 332 15.62 -3.02 3.10
C GLU A 332 16.82 -2.46 2.31
N ASP A 333 17.91 -3.21 2.23
CA ASP A 333 19.12 -2.79 1.50
C ASP A 333 18.85 -2.68 -0.01
N ALA A 334 18.05 -3.61 -0.56
CA ALA A 334 17.60 -3.54 -1.95
C ALA A 334 16.66 -2.36 -2.20
N ARG A 335 15.77 -2.04 -1.25
CA ARG A 335 14.87 -0.88 -1.35
C ARG A 335 15.62 0.44 -1.32
N LEU A 336 16.69 0.56 -0.54
CA LEU A 336 17.56 1.74 -0.58
C LEU A 336 18.17 1.93 -1.97
N LEU A 337 18.69 0.87 -2.59
CA LEU A 337 19.20 0.95 -3.95
C LEU A 337 18.10 1.31 -4.96
N ASP A 338 16.91 0.72 -4.85
CA ASP A 338 15.75 1.04 -5.69
C ASP A 338 15.39 2.53 -5.61
N GLN A 339 15.27 3.09 -4.41
CA GLN A 339 15.02 4.52 -4.20
C GLN A 339 16.11 5.40 -4.83
N SER A 340 17.38 5.07 -4.62
CA SER A 340 18.50 5.77 -5.25
C SER A 340 18.44 5.68 -6.78
N CYS A 341 18.04 4.54 -7.35
CA CYS A 341 17.86 4.38 -8.78
C CYS A 341 16.74 5.30 -9.32
N LYS A 342 15.60 5.35 -8.64
CA LYS A 342 14.47 6.22 -9.00
C LYS A 342 14.88 7.69 -9.00
N LEU A 343 15.59 8.14 -7.96
CA LEU A 343 16.10 9.51 -7.86
C LEU A 343 17.13 9.87 -8.95
N LYS A 344 17.82 8.88 -9.53
CA LYS A 344 18.80 9.05 -10.61
C LYS A 344 18.20 8.88 -12.02
N GLY A 345 16.88 8.79 -12.13
CA GLY A 345 16.17 8.75 -13.41
C GLY A 345 15.81 7.34 -13.91
N TYR A 346 16.05 6.29 -13.11
CA TYR A 346 15.52 4.95 -13.36
C TYR A 346 14.17 4.81 -12.65
N SER A 347 13.18 5.57 -13.10
CA SER A 347 11.88 5.71 -12.43
C SER A 347 11.08 4.41 -12.36
N ASP A 348 11.36 3.46 -13.27
CA ASP A 348 10.75 2.13 -13.32
C ASP A 348 11.53 1.07 -12.52
N ALA A 349 12.49 1.48 -11.69
CA ALA A 349 13.18 0.56 -10.81
C ALA A 349 12.24 -0.07 -9.78
N PHE A 350 12.51 -1.31 -9.41
CA PHE A 350 11.81 -2.03 -8.34
C PHE A 350 12.67 -3.16 -7.80
N VAL A 351 12.37 -3.62 -6.59
CA VAL A 351 13.02 -4.78 -5.99
C VAL A 351 12.33 -6.07 -6.42
N ALA A 352 13.11 -7.04 -6.91
CA ALA A 352 12.66 -8.39 -7.22
C ALA A 352 13.34 -9.39 -6.28
N ALA A 353 12.56 -10.32 -5.74
CA ALA A 353 13.06 -11.45 -4.97
C ALA A 353 13.43 -12.63 -5.90
N PHE A 354 14.55 -13.29 -5.60
CA PHE A 354 15.05 -14.43 -6.35
C PHE A 354 15.35 -15.60 -5.42
N LYS A 355 15.03 -16.81 -5.87
CA LYS A 355 15.53 -18.06 -5.30
C LYS A 355 16.48 -18.67 -6.32
N GLY A 356 17.78 -18.60 -6.04
CA GLY A 356 18.81 -18.92 -7.02
C GLY A 356 18.84 -17.94 -8.20
N SER A 357 18.66 -18.43 -9.43
CA SER A 357 18.59 -17.59 -10.64
C SER A 357 17.17 -17.19 -11.03
N GLU A 358 16.14 -17.76 -10.40
CA GLU A 358 14.75 -17.53 -10.77
C GLU A 358 14.10 -16.47 -9.89
N ARG A 359 13.35 -15.57 -10.53
CA ARG A 359 12.55 -14.56 -9.85
C ARG A 359 11.25 -15.18 -9.32
N ILE A 360 10.97 -14.98 -8.03
CA ILE A 360 9.85 -15.63 -7.33
C ILE A 360 8.66 -14.70 -7.05
N LEU A 361 8.81 -13.39 -7.22
CA LEU A 361 7.74 -12.39 -7.06
C LEU A 361 7.72 -11.41 -8.26
N ASP A 362 6.52 -11.21 -8.83
CA ASP A 362 6.21 -10.09 -9.72
C ASP A 362 5.64 -8.95 -8.82
N PRO A 363 6.17 -7.71 -8.87
CA PRO A 363 5.56 -6.55 -8.22
C PRO A 363 4.14 -6.32 -8.71
#